data_AF-A0A378VX96-F1
#
_entry.id   AF-A0A378VX96-F1
#
_cell.length_a   1.000
_cell.length_b   1.000
_cell.length_c   1.000
_cell.angle_alpha   90.00
_cell.angle_beta   90.00
_cell.angle_gamma   90.00
#
_symmetry.space_group_name_H-M   'P 1'
#
loop_
_entity.id
_entity.type
_entity.pdbx_description
1 polymer ?
#
loop_
_entity_poly.entity_id
_entity_poly.type
_entity_poly.pdbx_seq_one_letter_code
_entity_poly.pdbx_strand_id
1 'polypeptide(L)'
;MTLPMQETRFSILLDELAAKQEATIAPYLLADGTKVWVRKAGRHNARWRYALLGMVARYLKLGVLKPVPSLGGEPAIATESKRLYELRSAGIAVPELLAVRKNALMFGNLEGIPLDTQIRQEAEAGKADAWLAGLEAIARVHKKRQFLSQAFARNMMWDGKNISFWILKTTLPRS
;
A
#
# COMPACT_ATOMS: atom_id res chain seq x y z
N MET A 1 -18.55 16.05 16.26
CA MET A 1 -17.80 17.14 15.61
C MET A 1 -16.39 17.15 16.18
N THR A 2 -15.54 16.19 15.77
CA THR A 2 -14.25 15.85 16.41
C THR A 2 -13.11 15.64 15.40
N LEU A 3 -13.41 15.79 14.10
CA LEU A 3 -12.51 15.49 12.99
C LEU A 3 -11.24 16.36 12.88
N PRO A 4 -11.25 17.70 13.11
CA PRO A 4 -10.04 18.50 12.87
C PRO A 4 -8.94 18.27 13.93
N MET A 5 -9.32 17.90 15.16
CA MET A 5 -8.37 17.69 16.26
C MET A 5 -7.64 16.34 16.12
N GLN A 6 -8.35 15.30 15.65
CA GLN A 6 -7.76 13.98 15.34
C GLN A 6 -6.77 14.08 14.18
N GLU A 7 -7.13 14.77 13.10
CA GLU A 7 -6.25 14.97 11.94
C GLU A 7 -4.97 15.71 12.32
N THR A 8 -5.08 16.71 13.21
CA THR A 8 -3.92 17.46 13.75
C THR A 8 -3.02 16.58 14.62
N ARG A 9 -3.59 15.69 15.44
CA ARG A 9 -2.82 14.75 16.28
C ARG A 9 -2.03 13.76 15.43
N PHE A 10 -2.68 13.07 14.49
CA PHE A 10 -2.02 12.09 13.62
C PHE A 10 -0.95 12.74 12.73
N SER A 11 -1.20 13.98 12.31
CA SER A 11 -0.26 14.84 11.61
C SER A 11 1.06 15.03 12.38
N ILE A 12 0.99 15.41 13.66
CA ILE A 12 2.19 15.60 14.50
C ILE A 12 2.90 14.26 14.73
N LEU A 13 2.15 13.20 15.03
CA LEU A 13 2.71 11.86 15.22
C LEU A 13 3.41 11.34 13.97
N LEU A 14 2.85 11.62 12.78
CA LEU A 14 3.44 11.22 11.51
C LEU A 14 4.81 11.88 11.31
N ASP A 15 4.95 13.18 11.60
CA ASP A 15 6.23 13.87 11.48
C ASP A 15 7.28 13.29 12.44
N GLU A 16 6.90 13.00 13.68
CA GLU A 16 7.79 12.43 14.69
C GLU A 16 8.23 10.99 14.33
N LEU A 17 7.27 10.12 13.98
CA LEU A 17 7.54 8.73 13.63
C LEU A 17 8.35 8.64 12.33
N ALA A 18 8.00 9.43 11.31
CA ALA A 18 8.74 9.43 10.05
C ALA A 18 10.17 9.94 10.20
N ALA A 19 10.45 10.84 11.15
CA ALA A 19 11.82 11.29 11.45
C ALA A 19 12.67 10.17 12.06
N LYS A 20 12.09 9.37 12.96
CA LYS A 20 12.77 8.26 13.66
C LYS A 20 12.89 6.97 12.83
N GLN A 21 11.97 6.76 11.88
CA GLN A 21 11.87 5.53 11.10
C GLN A 21 12.94 5.43 10.01
N GLU A 22 13.69 4.32 9.97
CA GLU A 22 14.62 4.03 8.87
C GLU A 22 13.96 3.26 7.72
N ALA A 23 13.06 2.32 8.04
CA ALA A 23 12.36 1.50 7.06
C ALA A 23 11.43 2.33 6.16
N THR A 24 11.14 1.83 4.96
CA THR A 24 10.16 2.51 4.07
C THR A 24 8.74 2.40 4.59
N ILE A 25 8.40 1.28 5.24
CA ILE A 25 7.10 1.05 5.88
C ILE A 25 7.32 0.34 7.22
N ALA A 26 6.64 0.78 8.28
CA ALA A 26 6.72 0.16 9.59
C ALA A 26 5.40 0.28 10.38
N PRO A 27 5.05 -0.73 11.20
CA PRO A 27 3.94 -0.64 12.13
C PRO A 27 4.36 0.07 13.43
N TYR A 28 3.43 0.80 14.04
CA TYR A 28 3.56 1.46 15.34
C TYR A 28 2.31 1.22 16.18
N LEU A 29 2.50 1.08 17.49
CA LEU A 29 1.42 1.08 18.47
C LEU A 29 1.41 2.45 19.17
N LEU A 30 0.32 3.20 19.04
CA LEU A 30 0.16 4.49 19.68
C LEU A 30 -0.17 4.31 21.18
N ALA A 31 -0.02 5.38 21.96
CA ALA A 31 -0.26 5.37 23.40
C ALA A 31 -1.70 4.99 23.81
N ASP A 32 -2.67 5.16 22.91
CA ASP A 32 -4.07 4.75 23.10
C ASP A 32 -4.35 3.31 22.65
N GLY A 33 -3.31 2.54 22.29
CA GLY A 33 -3.42 1.18 21.79
C GLY A 33 -3.77 1.09 20.30
N THR A 34 -3.91 2.22 19.59
CA THR A 34 -4.21 2.19 18.15
C THR A 34 -2.98 1.72 17.37
N LYS A 35 -3.14 0.66 16.58
CA LYS A 35 -2.11 0.21 15.64
C LYS A 35 -2.19 1.01 14.35
N VAL A 36 -1.09 1.66 14.01
CA VAL A 36 -0.96 2.46 12.79
C VAL A 36 0.25 1.99 12.00
N TRP A 37 0.25 2.29 10.72
CA TRP A 37 1.38 2.03 9.84
C TRP A 37 1.83 3.33 9.22
N VAL A 38 3.14 3.52 9.19
CA VAL A 38 3.78 4.70 8.62
C VAL A 38 4.60 4.29 7.42
N ARG A 39 4.32 4.91 6.27
CA ARG A 39 5.11 4.77 5.05
C ARG A 39 5.80 6.07 4.71
N LYS A 40 7.12 5.99 4.52
CA LYS A 40 7.95 7.08 3.99
C LYS A 40 8.00 7.00 2.47
N ALA A 41 8.09 8.15 1.82
CA ALA A 41 8.47 8.22 0.42
C ALA A 41 9.81 7.52 0.25
N GLY A 42 9.89 6.56 -0.68
CA GLY A 42 11.14 5.87 -0.97
C GLY A 42 12.24 6.88 -1.30
N ARG A 43 13.41 6.71 -0.69
CA ARG A 43 14.62 7.46 -1.02
C ARG A 43 14.87 7.32 -2.53
N HIS A 44 15.30 8.40 -3.18
CA HIS A 44 15.40 8.65 -4.63
C HIS A 44 16.28 7.64 -5.42
N ASN A 45 16.05 6.34 -5.26
CA ASN A 45 16.81 5.28 -5.89
C ASN A 45 16.13 4.95 -7.21
N ALA A 46 16.49 5.68 -8.27
CA ALA A 46 16.81 5.11 -9.58
C ALA A 46 16.96 6.14 -10.71
N ARG A 47 16.95 7.48 -10.51
CA ARG A 47 17.23 8.39 -11.65
C ARG A 47 18.58 8.10 -12.31
N TRP A 48 19.62 7.88 -11.51
CA TRP A 48 20.95 7.54 -12.02
C TRP A 48 21.04 6.10 -12.55
N ARG A 49 20.31 5.14 -11.95
CA ARG A 49 20.26 3.73 -12.42
C ARG A 49 19.52 3.61 -13.74
N TYR A 50 18.41 4.34 -13.92
CA TYR A 50 17.69 4.48 -15.18
C TYR A 50 18.48 5.31 -16.20
N ALA A 51 19.25 6.31 -15.78
CA ALA A 51 20.14 7.05 -16.68
C ALA A 51 21.28 6.16 -17.20
N LEU A 52 21.86 5.32 -16.33
CA LEU A 52 22.87 4.33 -16.71
C LEU A 52 22.26 3.28 -17.67
N LEU A 53 21.10 2.71 -17.33
CA LEU A 53 20.37 1.80 -18.22
C LEU A 53 20.00 2.47 -19.54
N GLY A 54 19.58 3.73 -19.51
CA GLY A 54 19.23 4.52 -20.70
C GLY A 54 20.45 4.91 -21.54
N MET A 55 21.65 4.93 -20.98
CA MET A 55 22.90 5.09 -21.72
C MET A 55 23.29 3.77 -22.41
N VAL A 56 23.17 2.64 -21.70
CA VAL A 56 23.40 1.29 -22.23
C VAL A 56 22.38 0.93 -23.33
N ALA A 57 21.10 1.24 -23.13
CA ALA A 57 20.04 0.99 -24.11
C ALA A 57 20.17 1.86 -25.37
N ARG A 58 20.68 3.09 -25.24
CA ARG A 58 21.02 3.96 -26.38
C ARG A 58 22.18 3.42 -27.20
N TYR A 59 23.19 2.84 -26.56
CA TYR A 59 24.31 2.19 -27.25
C TYR A 59 23.86 0.92 -28.00
N LEU A 60 22.84 0.22 -27.48
CA LEU A 60 22.30 -1.02 -28.07
C LEU A 60 21.14 -0.83 -29.07
N LYS A 61 20.77 0.42 -29.43
CA LYS A 61 19.67 0.77 -30.37
C LYS A 61 18.31 0.09 -30.08
N LEU A 62 17.99 -0.19 -28.82
CA LEU A 62 16.68 -0.73 -28.41
C LEU A 62 15.67 0.41 -28.16
N GLY A 63 15.15 0.98 -29.24
CA GLY A 63 14.23 2.14 -29.22
C GLY A 63 12.82 1.90 -28.64
N VAL A 64 12.52 0.73 -28.06
CA VAL A 64 11.13 0.31 -27.72
C VAL A 64 10.91 0.04 -26.23
N LEU A 65 11.82 0.47 -25.35
CA LEU A 65 11.59 0.41 -23.90
C LEU A 65 11.95 1.75 -23.27
N LYS A 66 11.07 2.74 -23.43
CA LYS A 66 11.12 3.95 -22.59
C LYS A 66 10.79 3.51 -21.16
N PRO A 67 11.72 3.57 -20.20
CA PRO A 67 11.36 3.35 -18.81
C PRO A 67 10.41 4.48 -18.41
N VAL A 68 9.15 4.14 -18.09
CA VAL A 68 8.24 5.08 -17.44
C VAL A 68 8.89 5.46 -16.11
N PRO A 69 9.33 6.71 -15.91
CA PRO A 69 9.95 7.10 -14.66
C PRO A 69 8.90 6.92 -13.56
N SER A 70 9.06 5.94 -12.68
CA SER A 70 8.29 5.96 -11.43
C SER A 70 8.80 7.18 -10.66
N LEU A 71 8.00 8.23 -10.60
CA LEU A 71 8.28 9.44 -9.84
C LEU A 71 8.27 9.10 -8.35
N GLY A 72 9.29 8.41 -7.87
CA GLY A 72 9.51 8.20 -6.44
C GLY A 72 9.69 9.56 -5.75
N GLY A 73 9.15 9.70 -4.54
CA GLY A 73 9.15 10.97 -3.79
C GLY A 73 7.73 11.49 -3.54
N GLU A 74 7.61 12.80 -3.33
CA GLU A 74 6.34 13.48 -3.04
C GLU A 74 5.22 13.22 -4.08
N PRO A 75 5.50 13.14 -5.40
CA PRO A 75 4.46 12.81 -6.38
C PRO A 75 3.89 11.39 -6.23
N ALA A 76 4.70 10.42 -5.79
CA ALA A 76 4.22 9.07 -5.49
C ALA A 76 3.30 9.08 -4.26
N ILE A 77 3.65 9.85 -3.22
CA ILE A 77 2.83 9.98 -2.02
C ILE A 77 1.47 10.62 -2.35
N ALA A 78 1.47 11.69 -3.14
CA ALA A 78 0.23 12.35 -3.57
C ALA A 78 -0.65 11.44 -4.44
N THR A 79 -0.05 10.64 -5.32
CA THR A 79 -0.78 9.68 -6.16
C THR A 79 -1.37 8.55 -5.32
N GLU A 80 -0.61 8.03 -4.35
CA GLU A 80 -1.04 6.94 -3.48
C GLU A 80 -2.13 7.38 -2.49
N SER A 81 -2.01 8.56 -1.89
CA SER A 81 -3.03 9.11 -1.00
C SER A 81 -4.35 9.35 -1.75
N LYS A 82 -4.27 9.95 -2.95
CA LYS A 82 -5.43 10.12 -3.83
C LYS A 82 -6.06 8.77 -4.16
N ARG A 83 -5.26 7.76 -4.49
CA ARG A 83 -5.79 6.44 -4.85
C ARG A 83 -6.45 5.72 -3.69
N LEU A 84 -5.86 5.78 -2.49
CA LEU A 84 -6.47 5.25 -1.27
C LEU A 84 -7.81 5.93 -0.99
N TYR A 85 -7.87 7.26 -1.15
CA TYR A 85 -9.11 8.02 -0.98
C TYR A 85 -10.19 7.63 -2.01
N GLU A 86 -9.83 7.49 -3.29
CA GLU A 86 -10.76 7.03 -4.35
C GLU A 86 -11.31 5.63 -4.07
N LEU A 87 -10.46 4.69 -3.64
CA LEU A 87 -10.89 3.33 -3.32
C LEU A 87 -11.81 3.32 -2.10
N ARG A 88 -11.46 4.07 -1.05
CA ARG A 88 -12.28 4.12 0.17
C ARG A 88 -13.62 4.81 -0.08
N SER A 89 -13.65 5.90 -0.85
CA SER A 89 -14.89 6.57 -1.25
C SER A 89 -15.77 5.71 -2.15
N ALA A 90 -15.19 4.81 -2.96
CA ALA A 90 -15.93 3.77 -3.67
C ALA A 90 -16.39 2.61 -2.75
N GLY A 91 -16.11 2.67 -1.44
CA GLY A 91 -16.45 1.64 -0.47
C GLY A 91 -15.64 0.35 -0.65
N ILE A 92 -14.42 0.43 -1.17
CA ILE A 92 -13.46 -0.68 -1.16
C ILE A 92 -12.77 -0.71 0.19
N ALA A 93 -12.66 -1.90 0.77
CA ALA A 93 -11.94 -2.10 2.03
C ALA A 93 -10.43 -1.91 1.81
N VAL A 94 -9.94 -0.73 2.17
CA VAL A 94 -8.53 -0.33 2.16
C VAL A 94 -8.21 0.34 3.50
N PRO A 95 -6.93 0.44 3.88
CA PRO A 95 -6.54 1.11 5.12
C PRO A 95 -7.10 2.52 5.16
N GLU A 96 -7.59 2.92 6.33
CA GLU A 96 -7.97 4.31 6.56
C GLU A 96 -6.73 5.20 6.51
N LEU A 97 -6.79 6.28 5.74
CA LEU A 97 -5.74 7.28 5.72
C LEU A 97 -5.94 8.24 6.90
N LEU A 98 -5.01 8.19 7.87
CA LEU A 98 -5.09 8.94 9.13
C LEU A 98 -4.40 10.30 9.04
N ALA A 99 -3.26 10.36 8.32
CA ALA A 99 -2.56 11.61 8.05
C ALA A 99 -1.74 11.53 6.76
N VAL A 100 -1.57 12.69 6.11
CA VAL A 100 -0.78 12.85 4.89
C VAL A 100 0.26 13.95 5.09
N ARG A 101 1.48 13.67 4.67
CA ARG A 101 2.59 14.62 4.57
C ARG A 101 3.21 14.55 3.18
N LYS A 102 4.00 15.56 2.83
CA LYS A 102 4.67 15.61 1.51
C LYS A 102 5.52 14.35 1.25
N ASN A 103 6.15 13.81 2.29
CA ASN A 103 7.09 12.70 2.21
C ASN A 103 6.67 11.46 3.03
N ALA A 104 5.47 11.43 3.62
CA ALA A 104 5.03 10.31 4.44
C ALA A 104 3.50 10.17 4.48
N LEU A 105 3.03 8.95 4.72
CA LEU A 105 1.62 8.61 4.92
C LEU A 105 1.47 7.83 6.22
N MET A 106 0.42 8.12 6.97
CA MET A 106 -0.03 7.32 8.09
C MET A 106 -1.39 6.71 7.75
N PHE A 107 -1.53 5.40 7.98
CA PHE A 107 -2.78 4.69 7.76
C PHE A 107 -3.06 3.72 8.91
N GLY A 108 -4.34 3.44 9.10
CA GLY A 108 -4.82 2.48 10.10
C GLY A 108 -4.39 1.05 9.78
N ASN A 109 -4.46 0.19 10.79
CA ASN A 109 -4.24 -1.23 10.61
C ASN A 109 -5.35 -1.88 9.77
N LEU A 110 -4.99 -2.90 8.99
CA LEU A 110 -5.95 -3.88 8.49
C LEU A 110 -5.89 -5.11 9.39
N GLU A 111 -7.06 -5.61 9.76
CA GLU A 111 -7.19 -6.82 10.55
C GLU A 111 -6.97 -8.08 9.70
N GLY A 112 -6.64 -9.17 10.38
CA GLY A 112 -6.50 -10.48 9.75
C GLY A 112 -5.09 -10.86 9.33
N ILE A 113 -5.00 -11.89 8.48
CA ILE A 113 -3.74 -12.44 7.96
C ILE A 113 -3.61 -12.21 6.45
N PRO A 114 -2.39 -12.24 5.88
CA PRO A 114 -2.21 -12.23 4.43
C PRO A 114 -3.01 -13.35 3.76
N LEU A 115 -3.72 -13.02 2.67
CA LEU A 115 -4.60 -13.97 1.99
C LEU A 115 -3.83 -15.17 1.42
N ASP A 116 -2.58 -14.98 1.00
CA ASP A 116 -1.74 -16.09 0.52
C ASP A 116 -1.42 -17.11 1.60
N THR A 117 -1.27 -16.66 2.85
CA THR A 117 -1.15 -17.56 4.01
C THR A 117 -2.44 -18.35 4.22
N GLN A 118 -3.61 -17.67 4.20
CA GLN A 118 -4.90 -18.35 4.37
C GLN A 118 -5.17 -19.37 3.25
N ILE A 119 -4.91 -19.01 1.99
CA ILE A 119 -5.07 -19.91 0.84
C ILE A 119 -4.20 -21.16 1.01
N ARG A 120 -2.96 -21.01 1.51
CA ARG A 120 -2.08 -22.15 1.74
C ARG A 120 -2.62 -23.07 2.83
N GLN A 121 -3.07 -22.51 3.95
CA GLN A 121 -3.67 -23.26 5.06
C GLN A 121 -4.93 -24.02 4.61
N GLU A 122 -5.77 -23.40 3.80
CA GLU A 122 -6.97 -24.05 3.26
C GLU A 122 -6.65 -25.12 2.23
N ALA A 123 -5.66 -24.90 1.37
CA ALA A 123 -5.23 -25.88 0.39
C ALA A 123 -4.74 -27.18 1.05
N GLU A 124 -4.01 -27.08 2.18
CA GLU A 124 -3.63 -28.24 3.00
C GLU A 124 -4.83 -29.02 3.55
N ALA A 125 -5.96 -28.32 3.78
CA ALA A 125 -7.22 -28.89 4.22
C ALA A 125 -8.18 -29.26 3.05
N GLY A 126 -7.74 -29.15 1.79
CA GLY A 126 -8.56 -29.41 0.61
C GLY A 126 -9.68 -28.39 0.35
N LYS A 127 -9.58 -27.20 0.94
CA LYS A 127 -10.55 -26.09 0.81
C LYS A 127 -10.02 -24.99 -0.10
N ALA A 128 -10.93 -24.18 -0.62
CA ALA A 128 -10.61 -23.06 -1.53
C ALA A 128 -11.45 -21.81 -1.25
N ASP A 129 -12.01 -21.70 -0.04
CA ASP A 129 -12.97 -20.65 0.33
C ASP A 129 -12.33 -19.26 0.28
N ALA A 130 -11.13 -19.11 0.85
CA ALA A 130 -10.35 -17.88 0.81
C ALA A 130 -9.87 -17.53 -0.61
N TRP A 131 -9.57 -18.54 -1.44
CA TRP A 131 -9.22 -18.29 -2.85
C TRP A 131 -10.41 -17.71 -3.61
N LEU A 132 -11.60 -18.31 -3.44
CA LEU A 132 -12.85 -17.80 -4.01
C LEU A 132 -13.18 -16.41 -3.48
N ALA A 133 -13.07 -16.19 -2.16
CA ALA A 133 -13.32 -14.90 -1.54
C ALA A 133 -12.40 -13.79 -2.09
N GLY A 134 -11.12 -14.11 -2.33
CA GLY A 134 -10.16 -13.22 -2.97
C GLY A 134 -10.56 -12.85 -4.40
N LEU A 135 -10.98 -13.84 -5.21
CA LEU A 135 -11.44 -13.62 -6.58
C LEU A 135 -12.70 -12.74 -6.62
N GLU A 136 -13.67 -13.03 -5.76
CA GLU A 136 -14.89 -12.22 -5.65
C GLU A 136 -14.58 -10.79 -5.20
N ALA A 137 -13.62 -10.60 -4.30
CA ALA A 137 -13.22 -9.28 -3.84
C ALA A 137 -12.63 -8.44 -4.98
N ILE A 138 -11.80 -9.03 -5.85
CA ILE A 138 -11.30 -8.37 -7.06
C ILE A 138 -12.47 -8.01 -7.99
N ALA A 139 -13.41 -8.95 -8.21
CA ALA A 139 -14.57 -8.71 -9.05
C ALA A 139 -15.44 -7.56 -8.52
N ARG A 140 -15.62 -7.45 -7.19
CA ARG A 140 -16.33 -6.33 -6.56
C ARG A 140 -15.64 -4.98 -6.79
N VAL A 141 -14.31 -4.94 -6.79
CA VAL A 141 -13.54 -3.71 -7.11
C VAL A 141 -13.85 -3.27 -8.54
N HIS A 142 -13.80 -4.19 -9.51
CA HIS A 142 -14.08 -3.89 -10.91
C HIS A 142 -15.55 -3.50 -11.15
N LYS A 143 -16.51 -4.14 -10.46
CA LYS A 143 -17.94 -3.77 -10.50
C LYS A 143 -18.17 -2.32 -10.07
N LYS A 144 -17.32 -1.80 -9.18
CA LYS A 144 -17.33 -0.40 -8.72
C LYS A 144 -16.52 0.54 -9.64
N ARG A 145 -16.14 0.08 -10.83
CA ARG A 145 -15.31 0.80 -11.82
C ARG A 145 -13.97 1.27 -11.25
N GLN A 146 -13.45 0.53 -10.27
CA GLN A 146 -12.13 0.74 -9.70
C GLN A 146 -11.16 -0.34 -10.17
N PHE A 147 -9.86 -0.12 -9.96
CA PHE A 147 -8.80 -1.06 -10.32
C PHE A 147 -7.70 -1.09 -9.26
N LEU A 148 -7.06 -2.24 -9.09
CA LEU A 148 -5.91 -2.38 -8.19
C LEU A 148 -4.63 -2.36 -9.01
N SER A 149 -3.61 -1.65 -8.53
CA SER A 149 -2.29 -1.63 -9.19
C SER A 149 -1.61 -3.00 -9.15
N GLN A 150 -1.76 -3.73 -8.03
CA GLN A 150 -1.27 -5.09 -7.84
C GLN A 150 -2.23 -5.89 -6.96
N ALA A 151 -3.10 -6.70 -7.59
CA ALA A 151 -4.06 -7.57 -6.92
C ALA A 151 -3.42 -8.94 -6.55
N PHE A 152 -2.27 -8.93 -5.87
CA PHE A 152 -1.65 -10.17 -5.38
C PHE A 152 -2.23 -10.57 -4.02
N ALA A 153 -2.42 -11.86 -3.77
CA ALA A 153 -2.94 -12.37 -2.49
C ALA A 153 -2.10 -11.89 -1.28
N ARG A 154 -0.77 -11.79 -1.41
CA ARG A 154 0.11 -11.22 -0.37
C ARG A 154 -0.15 -9.75 -0.02
N ASN A 155 -0.86 -9.03 -0.88
CA ASN A 155 -1.27 -7.63 -0.68
C ASN A 155 -2.74 -7.55 -0.27
N MET A 156 -3.37 -8.67 0.09
CA MET A 156 -4.73 -8.76 0.57
C MET A 156 -4.73 -9.32 1.98
N MET A 157 -5.65 -8.84 2.80
CA MET A 157 -5.83 -9.29 4.19
C MET A 157 -7.17 -9.98 4.31
N TRP A 158 -7.16 -11.14 4.97
CA TRP A 158 -8.33 -11.93 5.31
C TRP A 158 -8.61 -11.81 6.81
N ASP A 159 -9.73 -11.17 7.17
CA ASP A 159 -10.16 -10.98 8.56
C ASP A 159 -11.09 -12.10 9.08
N GLY A 160 -11.27 -13.17 8.30
CA GLY A 160 -12.23 -14.24 8.57
C GLY A 160 -13.60 -14.05 7.92
N LYS A 161 -13.90 -12.86 7.40
CA LYS A 161 -15.19 -12.54 6.76
C LYS A 161 -15.05 -11.76 5.46
N ASN A 162 -14.11 -10.82 5.39
CA ASN A 162 -13.91 -9.89 4.30
C ASN A 162 -12.46 -9.87 3.83
N ILE A 163 -12.30 -9.40 2.60
CA ILE A 163 -11.00 -9.12 1.99
C ILE A 163 -10.77 -7.61 2.00
N SER A 164 -9.64 -7.22 2.57
CA SER A 164 -9.14 -5.84 2.52
C SER A 164 -7.86 -5.77 1.69
N PHE A 165 -7.59 -4.63 1.05
CA PHE A 165 -6.49 -4.48 0.09
C PHE A 165 -5.41 -3.52 0.57
N TRP A 166 -4.18 -4.00 0.59
CA TRP A 166 -2.99 -3.19 0.80
C TRP A 166 -2.42 -2.72 -0.54
N ILE A 167 -2.78 -1.50 -0.97
CA ILE A 167 -2.40 -1.00 -2.30
C ILE A 167 -1.03 -0.30 -2.36
N LEU A 168 -0.26 -0.36 -1.28
CA LEU A 168 1.05 0.27 -1.22
C LEU A 168 2.04 -0.53 -2.06
N LYS A 169 2.89 0.16 -2.82
CA LYS A 169 3.88 -0.45 -3.74
C LYS A 169 5.07 -1.10 -3.02
N THR A 170 4.86 -1.56 -1.79
CA THR A 170 5.85 -2.17 -0.92
C THR A 170 5.34 -3.54 -0.50
N THR A 171 6.14 -4.55 -0.78
CA THR A 171 6.00 -5.89 -0.22
C THR A 171 5.91 -5.77 1.30
N LEU A 172 4.87 -6.31 1.92
CA LEU A 172 4.83 -6.47 3.37
C LEU A 172 6.06 -7.29 3.79
N PRO A 173 6.73 -6.93 4.91
CA PRO A 173 7.79 -7.78 5.44
C PRO A 173 7.20 -9.17 5.71
N ARG A 174 7.91 -10.21 5.27
CA ARG A 174 7.59 -11.57 5.69
C ARG A 174 7.82 -11.65 7.20
N SER A 175 6.75 -11.92 7.94
CA SER A 175 6.84 -12.36 9.34
C SER A 175 7.49 -13.74 9.40
#